data_AF-A0A960KNM7-F1
#
_entry.id   AF-A0A960KNM7-F1
#
_cell.length_a   1.000
_cell.length_b   1.000
_cell.length_c   1.000
_cell.angle_alpha   90.00
_cell.angle_beta   90.00
_cell.angle_gamma   90.00
#
_symmetry.space_group_name_H-M   'P 1'
#
loop_
_entity.id
_entity.type
_entity.pdbx_description
1 polymer ?
#
loop_
_entity_poly.entity_id
_entity_poly.type
_entity_poly.pdbx_seq_one_letter_code
_entity_poly.pdbx_strand_id
1 'polypeptide(L)'
;RALSLDPTDPDLSFDMAFLYGQLNDFEKSLSQYTATLALPGLDPELTFECHKQMGLVALMASQESDDESWLERSIAAYEKAYALKPESAHVRNNLGIALLRLGAARGDAEMIGRGNGLIGG
;
A
#
# COMPACT_ATOMS: atom_id res chain seq x y z
N ARG A 1 5.01 -5.33 -33.72
CA ARG A 1 3.61 -4.86 -33.66
C ARG A 1 3.47 -4.22 -32.28
N ALA A 2 3.59 -2.90 -32.18
CA ALA A 2 3.44 -2.21 -30.90
C ALA A 2 1.97 -2.33 -30.49
N LEU A 3 1.68 -2.96 -29.35
CA LEU A 3 0.35 -2.86 -28.77
C LEU A 3 0.11 -1.38 -28.46
N SER A 4 -0.96 -0.82 -29.01
CA SER A 4 -1.49 0.47 -28.59
C SER A 4 -2.01 0.27 -27.16
N LEU A 5 -1.13 0.47 -26.19
CA LEU A 5 -1.49 0.48 -24.78
C LEU A 5 -2.31 1.75 -24.55
N ASP A 6 -3.57 1.60 -24.19
CA ASP A 6 -4.39 2.73 -23.78
C ASP A 6 -3.85 3.22 -22.42
N PRO A 7 -3.24 4.42 -22.35
CA PRO A 7 -2.67 4.93 -21.11
C PRO A 7 -3.76 5.30 -20.07
N THR A 8 -5.04 5.18 -20.43
CA THR A 8 -6.18 5.44 -19.54
C THR A 8 -6.86 4.17 -19.02
N ASP A 9 -6.38 2.99 -19.42
CA ASP A 9 -6.86 1.71 -18.89
C ASP A 9 -6.39 1.53 -17.43
N PRO A 10 -7.30 1.53 -16.44
CA PRO A 10 -6.95 1.42 -15.03
C PRO A 10 -6.29 0.08 -14.69
N ASP A 11 -6.68 -1.02 -15.35
CA ASP A 11 -6.12 -2.35 -15.10
C ASP A 11 -4.67 -2.43 -15.61
N LEU A 12 -4.40 -1.82 -16.78
CA LEU A 12 -3.04 -1.73 -17.30
C LEU A 12 -2.13 -0.89 -16.38
N SER A 13 -2.63 0.25 -15.91
CA SER A 13 -1.86 1.12 -15.01
C SER A 13 -1.56 0.41 -13.68
N PHE A 14 -2.53 -0.34 -13.16
CA PHE A 14 -2.38 -1.19 -11.98
C PHE A 14 -1.32 -2.28 -12.18
N ASP A 15 -1.35 -3.00 -13.31
CA ASP A 15 -0.39 -4.06 -13.61
C ASP A 15 1.03 -3.50 -13.75
N MET A 16 1.18 -2.34 -14.40
CA MET A 16 2.47 -1.66 -14.49
C MET A 16 3.00 -1.25 -13.11
N ALA A 17 2.13 -0.74 -12.23
CA ALA A 17 2.49 -0.42 -10.85
C ALA A 17 3.01 -1.66 -10.10
N PHE A 18 2.32 -2.79 -10.26
CA PHE A 18 2.72 -4.06 -9.65
C PHE A 18 4.08 -4.54 -10.16
N LEU A 19 4.32 -4.48 -11.47
CA LEU A 19 5.60 -4.84 -12.09
C LEU A 19 6.76 -3.95 -11.59
N TYR A 20 6.55 -2.65 -11.46
CA TYR A 20 7.57 -1.76 -10.88
C TYR A 20 7.91 -2.14 -9.43
N GLY A 21 6.90 -2.55 -8.64
CA GLY A 21 7.10 -3.03 -7.28
C GLY A 21 7.97 -4.30 -7.22
N GLN A 22 7.74 -5.24 -8.14
CA GLN A 22 8.58 -6.46 -8.25
C GLN A 22 10.02 -6.17 -8.69
N LEU A 23 10.24 -5.06 -9.40
CA LEU A 23 11.56 -4.59 -9.80
C LEU A 23 12.23 -3.70 -8.73
N ASN A 24 11.63 -3.59 -7.54
CA ASN A 24 12.03 -2.69 -6.45
C ASN A 24 12.07 -1.20 -6.83
N ASP A 25 11.39 -0.81 -7.92
CA ASP A 25 11.22 0.60 -8.30
C ASP A 25 9.99 1.17 -7.57
N PHE A 26 10.11 1.27 -6.24
CA PHE A 26 8.98 1.54 -5.34
C PHE A 26 8.31 2.89 -5.62
N GLU A 27 9.08 3.93 -5.93
CA GLU A 27 8.53 5.26 -6.25
C GLU A 27 7.72 5.24 -7.55
N LYS A 28 8.21 4.56 -8.61
CA LYS A 28 7.41 4.40 -9.83
C LYS A 28 6.16 3.56 -9.59
N SER A 29 6.26 2.51 -8.78
CA SER A 29 5.10 1.70 -8.40
C SER A 29 4.02 2.56 -7.73
N LEU A 30 4.38 3.33 -6.70
CA LEU A 30 3.43 4.23 -6.01
C LEU A 30 2.87 5.32 -6.93
N SER A 31 3.69 5.87 -7.83
CA SER A 31 3.26 6.86 -8.81
C SER A 31 2.18 6.30 -9.74
N GLN A 32 2.35 5.06 -10.23
CA GLN A 32 1.38 4.42 -11.11
C GLN A 32 0.07 4.10 -10.37
N TYR A 33 0.12 3.53 -9.16
CA TYR A 33 -1.10 3.32 -8.37
C TYR A 33 -1.86 4.64 -8.08
N THR A 34 -1.12 5.72 -7.82
CA THR A 34 -1.73 7.05 -7.62
C THR A 34 -2.40 7.56 -8.89
N ALA A 35 -1.80 7.32 -10.07
CA ALA A 35 -2.40 7.64 -11.35
C ALA A 35 -3.67 6.82 -11.60
N THR A 36 -3.67 5.52 -11.28
CA THR A 36 -4.87 4.67 -11.36
C THR A 36 -6.00 5.23 -10.50
N LEU A 37 -5.70 5.60 -9.25
CA LEU A 37 -6.67 6.18 -8.30
C LEU A 37 -7.22 7.54 -8.71
N ALA A 38 -6.56 8.26 -9.64
CA ALA A 38 -7.03 9.54 -10.15
C ALA A 38 -8.04 9.40 -11.29
N LEU A 39 -8.25 8.19 -11.82
CA LEU A 39 -9.18 7.95 -12.92
C LEU A 39 -10.64 8.08 -12.45
N PRO A 40 -11.51 8.75 -13.24
CA PRO A 40 -12.91 8.93 -12.87
C PRO A 40 -13.68 7.61 -12.97
N GLY A 41 -14.58 7.37 -12.02
CA GLY A 41 -15.45 6.20 -12.04
C GLY A 41 -14.74 4.87 -11.75
N LEU A 42 -13.58 4.92 -11.07
CA LEU A 42 -12.84 3.72 -10.67
C LEU A 42 -13.71 2.79 -9.80
N ASP A 43 -13.64 1.50 -10.10
CA ASP A 43 -14.33 0.46 -9.34
C ASP A 43 -13.85 0.47 -7.86
N PRO A 44 -14.76 0.40 -6.86
CA PRO A 44 -14.38 0.29 -5.46
C PRO A 44 -13.48 -0.91 -5.14
N GLU A 45 -13.60 -2.03 -5.86
CA GLU A 45 -12.71 -3.18 -5.69
C GLU A 45 -11.27 -2.81 -6.09
N LEU A 46 -11.12 -2.18 -7.25
CA LEU A 46 -9.81 -1.75 -7.74
C LEU A 46 -9.22 -0.65 -6.85
N THR A 47 -10.06 0.24 -6.30
CA THR A 47 -9.64 1.23 -5.29
C THR A 47 -9.05 0.56 -4.05
N PHE A 48 -9.73 -0.46 -3.53
CA PHE A 48 -9.25 -1.27 -2.41
C PHE A 48 -7.92 -1.95 -2.75
N GLU A 49 -7.83 -2.57 -3.92
CA GLU A 49 -6.64 -3.30 -4.35
C GLU A 49 -5.43 -2.37 -4.53
N CYS A 50 -5.61 -1.19 -5.15
CA CYS A 50 -4.58 -0.15 -5.24
C CYS A 50 -4.04 0.21 -3.86
N HIS A 51 -4.90 0.51 -2.89
CA HIS A 51 -4.46 0.87 -1.53
C HIS A 51 -3.75 -0.28 -0.81
N LYS A 52 -4.26 -1.51 -0.96
CA LYS A 52 -3.61 -2.71 -0.40
C LYS A 52 -2.19 -2.89 -0.96
N GLN A 53 -2.02 -2.72 -2.27
CA GLN A 53 -0.73 -2.90 -2.92
C GLN A 53 0.23 -1.74 -2.66
N MET A 54 -0.23 -0.50 -2.65
CA MET A 54 0.57 0.65 -2.21
C MET A 54 1.12 0.45 -0.79
N GLY A 55 0.28 -0.06 0.12
CA GLY A 55 0.69 -0.40 1.48
C GLY A 55 1.80 -1.44 1.53
N LEU A 56 1.69 -2.48 0.68
CA LEU A 56 2.68 -3.55 0.57
C LEU A 56 4.01 -3.03 0.00
N VAL A 57 3.95 -2.28 -1.10
CA VAL A 57 5.11 -1.68 -1.76
C VAL A 57 5.87 -0.76 -0.82
N ALA A 58 5.16 0.10 -0.08
CA ALA A 58 5.77 0.97 0.91
C ALA A 58 6.38 0.19 2.09
N LEU A 59 5.73 -0.91 2.51
CA LEU A 59 6.28 -1.78 3.55
C LEU A 59 7.56 -2.51 3.07
N MET A 60 7.62 -2.91 1.80
CA MET A 60 8.84 -3.45 1.19
C MET A 60 9.95 -2.39 1.10
N ALA A 61 9.64 -1.19 0.64
CA ALA A 61 10.59 -0.09 0.55
C ALA A 61 11.22 0.26 1.92
N SER A 62 10.44 0.22 2.99
CA SER A 62 10.95 0.43 4.36
C SER A 62 11.92 -0.65 4.86
N GLN A 63 12.12 -1.76 4.14
CA GLN A 63 13.14 -2.77 4.48
C GLN A 63 14.49 -2.47 3.80
N GLU A 64 14.46 -1.69 2.72
CA GLU A 64 15.63 -1.30 1.93
C GLU A 64 16.18 0.07 2.35
N SER A 65 15.49 0.78 3.25
CA SER A 65 15.82 2.13 3.70
C SER A 65 15.41 2.35 5.16
N ASP A 66 16.23 3.09 5.90
CA ASP A 66 15.92 3.55 7.27
C ASP A 66 14.97 4.76 7.29
N ASP A 67 14.49 5.23 6.14
CA ASP A 67 13.51 6.32 6.08
C ASP A 67 12.13 5.85 6.56
N GLU A 68 11.76 6.30 7.75
CA GLU A 68 10.45 6.04 8.37
C GLU A 68 9.26 6.49 7.51
N SER A 69 9.46 7.42 6.55
CA SER A 69 8.39 7.91 5.68
C SER A 69 7.73 6.77 4.88
N TRP A 70 8.46 5.69 4.60
CA TRP A 70 7.90 4.50 3.95
C TRP A 70 6.92 3.75 4.85
N LEU A 71 7.20 3.66 6.16
CA LEU A 71 6.25 3.07 7.12
C LEU A 71 5.01 3.95 7.25
N GLU A 72 5.15 5.27 7.29
CA GLU A 72 4.02 6.21 7.31
C GLU A 72 3.13 6.07 6.07
N ARG A 73 3.74 5.99 4.87
CA ARG A 73 3.03 5.73 3.62
C ARG A 73 2.31 4.38 3.63
N SER A 74 2.96 3.34 4.18
CA SER A 74 2.37 2.00 4.32
C SER A 74 1.14 2.02 5.22
N ILE A 75 1.23 2.65 6.39
CA ILE A 75 0.11 2.82 7.32
C ILE A 75 -1.04 3.57 6.65
N ALA A 76 -0.77 4.72 6.02
CA ALA A 76 -1.80 5.53 5.38
C ALA A 76 -2.53 4.78 4.25
N ALA A 77 -1.79 4.00 3.45
CA ALA A 77 -2.39 3.20 2.39
C ALA A 77 -3.23 2.04 2.95
N TYR A 78 -2.73 1.34 3.97
CA TYR A 78 -3.50 0.28 4.60
C TYR A 78 -4.70 0.77 5.40
N GLU A 79 -4.66 1.95 6.04
CA GLU A 79 -5.83 2.54 6.68
C GLU A 79 -6.94 2.83 5.66
N LYS A 80 -6.59 3.30 4.45
CA LYS A 80 -7.55 3.47 3.35
C LYS A 80 -8.14 2.14 2.89
N ALA A 81 -7.30 1.11 2.70
CA ALA A 81 -7.78 -0.22 2.34
C ALA A 81 -8.67 -0.83 3.44
N TYR A 82 -8.30 -0.64 4.71
CA TYR A 82 -9.04 -1.13 5.88
C TYR A 82 -10.41 -0.47 6.02
N ALA A 83 -10.50 0.83 5.72
CA ALA A 83 -11.78 1.55 5.70
C ALA A 83 -12.77 1.02 4.65
N LEU A 84 -12.25 0.47 3.54
CA LEU A 84 -13.07 -0.14 2.48
C LEU A 84 -13.48 -1.57 2.82
N LYS A 85 -12.55 -2.36 3.37
CA LYS A 85 -12.77 -3.77 3.73
C LYS A 85 -12.13 -4.14 5.08
N PRO A 86 -12.79 -3.82 6.21
CA PRO A 86 -12.24 -4.05 7.54
C PRO A 86 -12.09 -5.54 7.89
N GLU A 87 -12.76 -6.44 7.16
CA GLU A 87 -12.69 -7.89 7.28
C GLU A 87 -11.44 -8.50 6.61
N SER A 88 -10.68 -7.72 5.83
CA SER A 88 -9.48 -8.21 5.16
C SER A 88 -8.36 -8.50 6.16
N ALA A 89 -8.18 -9.77 6.52
CA ALA A 89 -7.11 -10.22 7.42
C ALA A 89 -5.71 -9.84 6.91
N HIS A 90 -5.50 -9.85 5.59
CA HIS A 90 -4.24 -9.44 4.98
C HIS A 90 -3.93 -7.96 5.24
N VAL A 91 -4.90 -7.07 5.01
CA VAL A 91 -4.75 -5.63 5.28
C VAL A 91 -4.56 -5.38 6.77
N ARG A 92 -5.37 -6.04 7.61
CA ARG A 92 -5.29 -5.91 9.07
C ARG A 92 -3.91 -6.31 9.60
N ASN A 93 -3.41 -7.46 9.17
CA ASN A 93 -2.10 -7.96 9.59
C ASN A 93 -0.97 -7.02 9.15
N ASN A 94 -0.96 -6.58 7.89
CA ASN A 94 0.13 -5.74 7.38
C ASN A 94 0.07 -4.30 7.94
N LEU A 95 -1.12 -3.75 8.18
CA LEU A 95 -1.29 -2.50 8.93
C LEU A 95 -0.72 -2.64 10.34
N GLY A 96 -1.02 -3.75 11.01
CA GLY A 96 -0.46 -4.06 12.33
C GLY A 96 1.06 -4.12 12.32
N ILE A 97 1.66 -4.81 11.34
CA ILE A 97 3.12 -4.89 11.17
C ILE A 97 3.72 -3.49 10.95
N ALA A 98 3.12 -2.67 10.08
CA ALA A 98 3.62 -1.33 9.80
C ALA A 98 3.59 -0.43 11.05
N LEU A 99 2.49 -0.48 11.83
CA LEU A 99 2.35 0.22 13.11
C LEU A 99 3.37 -0.26 14.14
N LEU A 100 3.58 -1.57 14.27
CA LEU A 100 4.56 -2.12 15.20
C LEU A 100 5.99 -1.67 14.85
N ARG A 101 6.36 -1.69 13.57
CA ARG A 101 7.70 -1.30 13.12
C ARG A 101 7.96 0.19 13.37
N LEU A 102 7.02 1.05 12.98
CA LEU A 102 7.18 2.50 13.18
C LEU A 102 7.12 2.87 14.67
N GLY A 103 6.20 2.25 15.41
CA GLY A 103 6.08 2.46 16.85
C GLY A 103 7.33 2.02 17.60
N ALA A 104 7.94 0.89 17.23
CA ALA A 104 9.21 0.45 17.80
C ALA A 104 10.37 1.41 17.47
N ALA A 105 10.46 1.90 16.23
CA ALA A 105 11.48 2.87 15.82
C ALA A 105 11.37 4.19 16.60
N ARG A 106 10.14 4.65 16.86
CA ARG A 106 9.85 5.91 17.57
C ARG A 106 9.76 5.79 19.09
N GLY A 107 9.67 4.57 19.63
CA GLY A 107 9.32 4.34 21.04
C GLY A 107 7.87 4.73 21.37
N ASP A 108 6.96 4.66 20.39
CA ASP A 108 5.55 5.00 20.54
C ASP A 108 4.73 3.77 20.98
N ALA A 109 4.49 3.70 22.30
CA ALA A 109 3.74 2.60 22.91
C ALA A 109 2.27 2.55 22.48
N GLU A 110 1.65 3.68 22.13
CA GLU A 110 0.26 3.72 21.65
C GLU A 110 0.18 3.07 20.27
N MET A 111 1.09 3.46 19.38
CA MET A 111 1.18 2.88 18.04
C MET A 111 1.46 1.37 18.09
N ILE A 112 2.35 0.93 18.98
CA ILE A 112 2.60 -0.49 19.22
C ILE A 112 1.33 -1.21 19.70
N GLY A 113 0.59 -0.60 20.62
CA GLY A 113 -0.69 -1.12 21.12
C GLY A 113 -1.72 -1.29 19.99
N ARG A 114 -1.86 -0.27 19.13
CA ARG A 114 -2.72 -0.34 17.93
C ARG A 114 -2.31 -1.47 17.00
N GLY A 115 -1.00 -1.64 16.75
CA GLY A 115 -0.49 -2.70 15.89
C GLY A 115 -0.80 -4.11 16.42
N ASN A 116 -0.59 -4.35 17.71
CA ASN A 116 -0.91 -5.62 18.36
C ASN A 116 -2.41 -5.96 18.30
N GLY A 117 -3.28 -4.96 18.46
CA GLY A 117 -4.73 -5.15 18.37
C GLY A 117 -5.21 -5.60 16.99
N LEU A 118 -4.43 -5.38 15.93
CA LEU A 118 -4.77 -5.76 14.56
C LEU A 118 -4.29 -7.16 14.18
N ILE A 119 -3.15 -7.62 14.71
CA ILE A 119 -2.57 -8.93 14.34
C ILE A 119 -3.29 -10.11 15.04
N GLY A 120 -3.92 -9.86 16.20
CA GLY A 120 -4.48 -10.91 17.06
C GLY A 120 -5.98 -11.17 16.96
N GLY A 121 -6.69 -10.60 15.98
CA GLY A 121 -8.17 -10.63 15.89
C GLY A 121 -8.73 -11.25 14.62
#